data_AF-A0A653EW96-F1
#
_entry.id   AF-A0A653EW96-F1
#
_cell.length_a   1.000
_cell.length_b   1.000
_cell.length_c   1.000
_cell.angle_alpha   90.00
_cell.angle_beta   90.00
_cell.angle_gamma   90.00
#
_symmetry.space_group_name_H-M   'P 1'
#
loop_
_entity.id
_entity.type
_entity.pdbx_description
1 polymer ?
#
loop_
_entity_poly.entity_id
_entity_poly.type
_entity_poly.pdbx_seq_one_letter_code
_entity_poly.pdbx_strand_id
1 'polypeptide(L)' 'MAGDDIRDIDWKASARSGAVLIKRYVSEKHHKILLVADAGRNMGALAPSGEVKRDVALHVMGAARVDRIGPL' A
#
# COMPACT_ATOMS: atom_id res chain seq x y z
N MET A 1 -14.94 16.08 -20.80
CA MET A 1 -16.34 16.29 -20.34
C MET A 1 -16.46 17.71 -19.83
N ALA A 2 -17.67 18.28 -19.73
CA ALA A 2 -17.81 19.59 -19.09
C ALA A 2 -17.19 19.54 -17.68
N GLY A 3 -16.07 20.23 -17.46
CA GLY A 3 -15.32 20.21 -16.19
C GLY A 3 -13.83 19.90 -16.27
N ASP A 4 -13.28 19.56 -17.45
CA ASP A 4 -11.83 19.41 -17.59
C ASP A 4 -11.13 20.79 -17.71
N ASP A 5 -10.09 21.02 -16.92
CA ASP A 5 -9.31 22.27 -16.91
C ASP A 5 -8.31 22.29 -18.08
N ILE A 6 -8.24 23.41 -18.79
CA ILE A 6 -7.28 23.64 -19.89
C ILE A 6 -5.83 23.40 -19.44
N ARG A 7 -5.54 23.63 -18.16
CA ARG A 7 -4.20 23.46 -17.56
C ARG A 7 -3.75 22.00 -17.47
N ASP A 8 -4.71 21.07 -17.48
CA ASP A 8 -4.41 19.64 -17.37
C ASP A 8 -4.21 18.99 -18.75
N ILE A 9 -4.35 19.74 -19.84
CA ILE A 9 -4.18 19.21 -21.20
C ILE A 9 -2.68 19.00 -21.49
N ASP A 10 -2.30 17.79 -21.90
CA ASP A 10 -0.98 17.52 -22.45
C ASP A 10 -0.96 17.91 -23.93
N TRP A 11 -0.60 19.17 -24.20
CA TRP A 11 -0.57 19.71 -25.55
C TRP A 11 0.40 18.97 -26.48
N LYS A 12 1.53 18.48 -25.95
CA LYS A 12 2.55 17.80 -26.74
C LYS A 12 2.09 16.41 -27.17
N ALA A 13 1.47 15.67 -26.25
CA ALA A 13 0.91 14.36 -26.57
C ALA A 13 -0.32 14.50 -27.48
N SER A 14 -1.18 15.49 -27.22
CA SER A 14 -2.40 15.73 -28.01
C SER A 14 -2.10 16.09 -29.47
N ALA A 15 -1.08 16.93 -29.70
CA ALA A 15 -0.65 17.30 -31.05
C ALA A 15 -0.11 16.11 -31.87
N ARG A 16 0.39 15.07 -31.20
CA ARG A 16 0.94 13.86 -31.84
C ARG A 16 -0.11 12.79 -32.09
N SER A 17 -1.10 12.67 -31.21
CA SER A 17 -2.15 11.64 -31.30
C SER A 17 -3.35 12.06 -32.14
N GLY A 18 -3.55 13.37 -32.37
CA GLY A 18 -4.74 13.91 -33.03
C GLY A 18 -5.98 13.92 -32.12
N ALA A 19 -5.81 13.63 -30.82
CA ALA A 19 -6.88 13.63 -29.82
C ALA A 19 -6.45 14.43 -28.57
N VAL A 20 -7.39 15.13 -27.93
CA VAL A 20 -7.11 15.86 -26.69
C VAL A 20 -6.84 14.86 -25.56
N LEU A 21 -5.65 14.94 -24.96
CA LEU A 21 -5.20 14.10 -23.86
C LEU A 21 -5.10 14.94 -22.58
N ILE A 22 -5.70 14.42 -21.51
CA ILE A 22 -5.78 15.10 -20.21
C ILE A 22 -4.94 14.33 -19.20
N LYS A 23 -4.03 15.02 -18.53
CA LYS A 23 -3.13 14.43 -17.53
C LYS A 23 -3.89 14.23 -16.22
N ARG A 24 -4.14 12.97 -15.86
CA ARG A 24 -4.71 12.59 -14.57
C ARG A 24 -3.59 12.31 -13.58
N TYR A 25 -3.48 13.11 -12.54
CA TYR A 25 -2.59 12.83 -11.42
C TYR A 25 -3.34 12.01 -10.37
N VAL A 26 -2.84 10.81 -10.07
CA VAL A 26 -3.30 10.03 -8.92
C VAL A 26 -2.25 10.18 -7.83
N SER A 27 -2.64 10.74 -6.68
CA SER A 27 -1.74 10.79 -5.52
C SER A 27 -1.64 9.41 -4.89
N GLU A 28 -0.49 8.78 -5.04
CA GLU A 28 -0.19 7.51 -4.39
C GLU A 28 0.27 7.78 -2.95
N LYS A 29 -0.54 7.37 -1.96
CA LYS A 29 -0.14 7.45 -0.55
C LYS A 29 0.52 6.14 -0.13
N HIS A 30 1.82 6.21 0.17
CA HIS A 30 2.54 5.11 0.81
C HIS A 30 2.40 5.22 2.33
N HIS A 31 1.66 4.30 2.94
CA HIS A 31 1.65 4.17 4.40
C HIS A 31 2.91 3.45 4.86
N LYS A 32 3.72 4.15 5.68
CA LYS A 32 4.87 3.54 6.35
C LYS A 32 4.38 2.93 7.66
N ILE A 33 4.39 1.61 7.75
CA ILE A 33 3.96 0.88 8.95
C ILE A 33 5.17 0.16 9.53
N LEU A 34 5.32 0.23 10.85
CA LEU A 34 6.30 -0.52 11.63
C LEU A 34 5.55 -1.49 12.53
N LEU A 35 5.84 -2.79 12.40
CA LEU A 35 5.34 -3.81 13.31
C LEU A 35 6.36 -4.03 14.42
N VAL A 36 5.90 -4.04 15.67
CA VAL A 36 6.75 -4.26 16.86
C VAL A 36 6.07 -5.29 17.75
N ALA A 37 6.85 -6.26 18.23
CA ALA A 37 6.42 -7.26 19.19
C ALA A 37 7.44 -7.36 20.34
N ASP A 38 6.97 -7.78 21.52
CA ASP A 38 7.88 -8.16 22.61
C ASP A 38 8.78 -9.34 22.18
N ALA A 39 10.01 -9.36 22.67
CA ALA A 39 10.99 -10.43 22.45
C ALA A 39 11.63 -10.92 23.76
N GLY A 40 11.02 -10.58 24.90
CA GLY A 40 11.48 -11.00 26.21
C GLY A 40 11.30 -12.50 26.47
N ARG A 41 11.83 -12.98 27.60
CA ARG A 41 11.79 -14.40 28.00
C ARG A 41 10.38 -15.00 28.00
N ASN A 42 9.37 -14.19 28.31
CA ASN A 42 7.97 -14.61 28.32
C ASN A 42 7.45 -15.05 26.93
N MET A 43 8.11 -14.62 25.84
CA MET A 43 7.77 -15.03 24.48
C MET A 43 8.21 -16.47 24.14
N GLY A 44 9.02 -17.10 24.99
CA GLY A 44 9.32 -18.52 24.91
C GLY A 44 8.25 -19.42 25.55
N ALA A 45 7.26 -18.85 26.24
CA ALA A 45 6.17 -19.62 26.83
C ALA A 45 5.16 -20.09 25.77
N LEU A 46 4.34 -21.08 26.14
CA LEU A 46 3.25 -21.56 25.31
C LEU A 46 2.06 -20.60 25.34
N ALA A 47 1.41 -20.45 24.19
CA ALA A 47 0.09 -19.86 24.04
C ALA A 47 -0.99 -20.90 24.44
N PRO A 48 -2.27 -20.48 24.62
CA PRO A 48 -3.36 -21.43 24.87
C PRO A 48 -3.52 -22.51 23.79
N SER A 49 -3.06 -22.23 22.55
CA SER A 49 -3.04 -23.21 21.46
C SER A 49 -1.96 -24.30 21.62
N GLY A 50 -1.03 -24.16 22.56
CA GLY A 50 0.12 -25.04 22.72
C GLY A 50 1.33 -24.67 21.85
N GLU A 51 1.22 -23.65 21.00
CA GLU A 51 2.34 -23.11 20.22
C GLU A 51 3.22 -22.17 21.05
N VAL A 52 4.49 -21.98 20.67
CA VAL A 52 5.35 -20.97 21.30
C VAL A 52 4.86 -19.57 20.90
N LYS A 53 4.66 -18.67 21.88
CA LYS A 53 4.12 -17.31 21.65
C LYS A 53 4.88 -16.53 20.58
N ARG A 54 6.21 -16.67 20.52
CA ARG A 54 7.03 -16.00 19.50
C ARG A 54 6.69 -16.46 18.08
N ASP A 55 6.36 -17.73 17.89
CA ASP A 55 6.08 -18.28 16.56
C ASP A 55 4.71 -17.79 16.09
N VAL A 56 3.71 -17.74 16.98
CA VAL A 56 2.42 -17.10 16.72
C VAL A 56 2.61 -15.62 16.33
N ALA A 57 3.42 -14.88 17.07
CA ALA A 57 3.69 -13.47 16.78
C ALA A 57 4.37 -13.29 15.40
N LEU A 58 5.33 -14.15 15.06
CA LEU A 58 5.99 -14.14 13.75
C LEU A 58 5.02 -14.45 12.61
N HIS A 59 4.11 -15.42 12.78
CA HIS A 59 3.09 -15.74 11.79
C HIS A 59 2.16 -14.54 11.54
N VAL A 60 1.68 -13.89 12.61
CA VAL A 60 0.81 -12.70 12.49
C VAL A 60 1.55 -11.55 11.82
N MET A 61 2.80 -11.28 12.22
CA MET A 61 3.59 -10.21 11.61
C MET A 61 3.89 -10.46 10.14
N GLY A 62 4.17 -11.71 9.74
CA GLY A 62 4.35 -12.08 8.34
C GLY A 62 3.06 -11.99 7.52
N ALA A 63 1.92 -12.36 8.13
CA ALA A 63 0.61 -12.28 7.50
C ALA A 63 0.09 -10.85 7.36
N ALA A 64 0.51 -9.93 8.24
CA ALA A 64 0.19 -8.51 8.18
C ALA A 64 0.87 -7.78 7.01
N ARG A 65 1.14 -8.47 5.90
CA ARG A 65 1.57 -7.88 4.63
C ARG A 65 0.61 -6.73 4.31
N VAL A 66 1.17 -5.54 4.22
CA VAL A 66 0.46 -4.35 3.76
C VAL A 66 0.66 -4.32 2.25
N ASP A 67 -0.08 -5.16 1.54
CA ASP A 67 -0.21 -5.06 0.10
C ASP A 67 -1.17 -3.93 -0.26
N ARG A 68 -0.68 -3.11 -1.17
CA ARG A 68 -1.27 -1.90 -1.70
C ARG A 68 -2.49 -2.25 -2.55
N ILE A 69 -3.68 -1.88 -2.11
CA ILE A 69 -4.87 -1.83 -2.97
C ILE A 69 -4.80 -0.53 -3.79
N GLY A 70 -4.25 -0.62 -5.00
CA GLY A 70 -4.32 0.43 -6.03
C GLY A 70 -4.70 -0.22 -7.36
N PRO A 71 -5.51 0.43 -8.21
CA PRO A 71 -6.11 -0.22 -9.37
C PRO A 71 -5.05 -0.58 -10.43
N LEU A 72 -5.27 -1.72 -11.09
CA LEU A 72 -4.60 -2.14 -12.33
C LEU A 72 -4.86 -1.15 -13.46
#